data_AF-A0A4V6I004-F1
#
_entry.id   AF-A0A4V6I004-F1
#
_cell.length_a   1.000
_cell.length_b   1.000
_cell.length_c   1.000
_cell.angle_alpha   90.00
_cell.angle_beta   90.00
_cell.angle_gamma   90.00
#
_symmetry.space_group_name_H-M   'P 1'
#
loop_
_entity.id
_entity.type
_entity.pdbx_description
1 polymer ?
#
loop_
_entity_poly.entity_id
_entity_poly.type
_entity_poly.pdbx_seq_one_letter_code
_entity_poly.pdbx_strand_id
1 'polypeptide(L)'
;MKPDNYMSFSIVAGFFVGLAFSISKFDEPEIMVLWTIITTMGVYLIVAVSVSLYFWFLDFERSKLKKSKFENNLEFYRTEFDKREKESAKIRNFIRSIESDDEEMVQQNEDSH
;
A
#
# COMPACT_ATOMS: atom_id res chain seq x y z
N MET A 1 -8.36 13.04 -13.01
CA MET A 1 -9.26 12.69 -14.13
C MET A 1 -9.78 11.27 -13.88
N LYS A 2 -11.09 11.02 -13.96
CA LYS A 2 -11.66 9.69 -13.67
C LYS A 2 -11.31 8.71 -14.82
N PRO A 3 -11.06 7.42 -14.54
CA PRO A 3 -10.76 6.41 -15.55
C PRO A 3 -11.83 6.32 -16.65
N ASP A 4 -13.08 6.67 -16.33
CA ASP A 4 -14.19 6.73 -17.29
C ASP A 4 -13.91 7.67 -18.47
N ASN A 5 -13.25 8.81 -18.23
CA ASN A 5 -12.89 9.76 -19.29
C ASN A 5 -11.87 9.17 -20.29
N TYR A 6 -10.95 8.33 -19.80
CA TYR A 6 -9.96 7.68 -20.67
C TYR A 6 -10.59 6.59 -21.54
N MET A 7 -11.58 5.85 -21.01
CA MET A 7 -12.36 4.91 -21.80
C MET A 7 -13.19 5.62 -22.87
N SER A 8 -13.92 6.69 -22.51
CA SER A 8 -14.69 7.44 -23.51
C SER A 8 -13.81 8.03 -24.60
N PHE A 9 -12.63 8.55 -24.23
CA PHE A 9 -11.67 9.07 -25.20
C PHE A 9 -11.10 7.98 -26.11
N SER A 10 -10.80 6.79 -25.60
CA SER A 10 -10.26 5.70 -26.41
C SER A 10 -11.26 5.17 -27.43
N ILE A 11 -12.57 5.20 -27.12
CA ILE A 11 -13.63 4.85 -28.06
C ILE A 11 -13.68 5.86 -29.21
N VAL A 12 -13.68 7.16 -28.88
CA VAL A 12 -13.72 8.22 -29.92
C VAL A 12 -12.46 8.18 -30.79
N ALA A 13 -11.28 8.07 -30.17
CA ALA A 13 -10.02 7.96 -30.90
C ALA A 13 -9.97 6.68 -31.76
N GLY A 14 -10.36 5.53 -31.20
CA GLY A 14 -10.43 4.25 -31.90
C GLY A 14 -11.38 4.28 -33.09
N PHE A 15 -12.50 5.00 -32.98
CA PHE A 15 -13.45 5.20 -34.07
C PHE A 15 -12.83 5.97 -35.23
N PHE A 16 -12.19 7.12 -34.98
CA PHE A 16 -11.55 7.89 -36.05
C PHE A 16 -10.38 7.15 -36.71
N VAL A 17 -9.57 6.44 -35.92
CA VAL A 17 -8.48 5.60 -36.44
C VAL A 17 -9.03 4.45 -37.27
N GLY A 18 -10.07 3.77 -36.77
CA GLY A 18 -10.74 2.68 -37.48
C GLY A 18 -11.37 3.13 -38.79
N LEU A 19 -12.01 4.31 -38.80
CA LEU A 19 -12.60 4.90 -40.00
C LEU A 19 -11.53 5.28 -41.04
N ALA A 20 -10.46 5.96 -40.61
CA ALA A 20 -9.38 6.34 -41.50
C ALA A 20 -8.73 5.10 -42.14
N PHE A 21 -8.53 4.04 -41.35
CA PHE A 21 -7.97 2.79 -41.82
C PHE A 21 -8.92 2.04 -42.77
N SER A 22 -10.22 2.00 -42.45
CA SER A 22 -11.20 1.26 -43.24
C SER A 22 -11.49 1.94 -44.57
N ILE A 23 -11.63 3.27 -44.61
CA ILE A 23 -11.77 4.07 -45.84
C ILE A 23 -10.55 3.89 -46.75
N SER A 24 -9.35 3.81 -46.18
CA SER A 24 -8.14 3.65 -46.99
C SER A 24 -7.99 2.26 -47.61
N LYS A 25 -8.71 1.24 -47.13
CA LYS A 25 -8.43 -0.17 -47.47
C LYS A 25 -9.60 -0.93 -48.09
N PHE A 26 -10.82 -0.45 -47.94
CA PHE A 26 -12.02 -1.14 -48.42
C PHE A 26 -12.91 -0.19 -49.20
N ASP A 27 -13.38 -0.63 -50.37
CA ASP A 27 -14.29 0.13 -51.22
C ASP A 27 -15.77 -0.20 -50.94
N GLU A 28 -16.06 -1.37 -50.36
CA GLU A 28 -17.43 -1.70 -49.92
C GLU A 28 -17.77 -1.06 -48.57
N PRO A 29 -18.87 -0.31 -48.48
CA PRO A 29 -19.26 0.41 -47.26
C PRO A 29 -19.60 -0.53 -46.09
N GLU A 30 -20.16 -1.71 -46.39
CA GLU A 30 -20.50 -2.72 -45.37
C GLU A 30 -19.25 -3.23 -44.64
N ILE A 31 -18.20 -3.55 -45.39
CA ILE A 31 -16.93 -4.04 -44.87
C ILE A 31 -16.21 -2.94 -44.11
N MET A 32 -16.28 -1.70 -44.59
CA MET A 32 -15.69 -0.54 -43.95
C MET A 32 -16.23 -0.29 -42.53
N VAL A 33 -17.55 -0.38 -42.36
CA VAL A 33 -18.20 -0.21 -41.05
C VAL A 33 -17.81 -1.33 -40.09
N LEU A 34 -17.82 -2.59 -40.55
CA LEU A 34 -17.43 -3.74 -39.72
C LEU A 34 -15.98 -3.62 -39.22
N TRP A 35 -15.05 -3.24 -40.10
CA TRP A 35 -13.66 -3.03 -39.71
C TRP A 35 -13.47 -1.88 -38.74
N THR A 36 -14.21 -0.78 -38.92
CA THR A 36 -14.19 0.35 -38.00
C THR A 36 -14.60 -0.07 -36.58
N ILE A 37 -15.67 -0.84 -36.45
CA ILE A 37 -16.16 -1.34 -35.15
C ILE A 37 -15.11 -2.26 -34.50
N ILE A 38 -14.57 -3.20 -35.27
CA ILE A 38 -13.52 -4.12 -34.82
C ILE A 38 -12.28 -3.36 -34.34
N THR A 39 -11.80 -2.39 -35.11
CA THR A 39 -10.63 -1.58 -34.74
C THR A 39 -10.91 -0.73 -33.50
N THR A 40 -12.09 -0.11 -33.41
CA THR A 40 -12.49 0.67 -32.22
C THR A 40 -12.48 -0.18 -30.97
N MET A 41 -13.05 -1.38 -31.06
CA MET A 41 -13.09 -2.33 -29.95
C MET A 41 -11.69 -2.85 -29.58
N GLY A 42 -10.83 -3.08 -30.58
CA GLY A 42 -9.42 -3.43 -30.36
C GLY A 42 -8.66 -2.34 -29.61
N VAL A 43 -8.75 -1.08 -30.06
CA VAL A 43 -8.11 0.07 -29.41
C VAL A 43 -8.64 0.25 -27.99
N TYR A 44 -9.95 0.13 -27.78
CA TYR A 44 -10.55 0.18 -26.45
C TYR A 44 -9.95 -0.87 -25.50
N LEU A 45 -9.84 -2.13 -25.95
CA LEU A 45 -9.27 -3.21 -25.14
C LEU A 45 -7.79 -2.99 -24.83
N ILE A 46 -7.00 -2.53 -25.81
CA ILE A 46 -5.57 -2.22 -25.59
C ILE A 46 -5.43 -1.15 -24.50
N VAL A 47 -6.19 -0.06 -24.60
CA VAL A 47 -6.18 1.01 -23.60
C VAL A 47 -6.65 0.50 -22.23
N ALA A 48 -7.70 -0.32 -22.18
CA ALA A 48 -8.19 -0.90 -20.94
C ALA A 48 -7.13 -1.78 -20.25
N VAL A 49 -6.38 -2.58 -21.02
CA VAL A 49 -5.27 -3.38 -20.52
C VAL A 49 -4.11 -2.50 -20.05
N SER A 50 -3.73 -1.47 -20.82
CA SER A 50 -2.69 -0.52 -20.40
C SER A 50 -3.03 0.20 -19.11
N VAL A 51 -4.28 0.66 -18.95
CA VAL A 51 -4.75 1.29 -17.70
C VAL A 51 -4.76 0.28 -16.56
N SER A 52 -5.22 -0.94 -16.79
CA SER A 52 -5.24 -2.00 -15.77
C SER A 52 -3.82 -2.36 -15.30
N LEU A 53 -2.86 -2.48 -16.22
CA LEU A 53 -1.45 -2.70 -15.91
C LEU A 53 -0.85 -1.52 -15.13
N TYR A 54 -1.16 -0.30 -15.53
CA TYR A 54 -0.71 0.92 -14.86
C TYR A 54 -1.20 0.96 -13.41
N PHE A 55 -2.49 0.69 -13.18
CA PHE A 55 -3.05 0.59 -11.83
C PHE A 55 -2.43 -0.57 -11.05
N TRP A 56 -2.27 -1.75 -11.65
CA TRP A 56 -1.68 -2.89 -10.96
C TRP A 56 -0.23 -2.62 -10.51
N PHE A 57 0.59 -1.98 -11.35
CA PHE A 57 1.96 -1.59 -10.98
C PHE A 57 1.99 -0.53 -9.87
N LEU A 58 1.17 0.52 -9.99
CA LEU A 58 1.11 1.59 -8.99
C LEU A 58 0.56 1.14 -7.65
N ASP A 59 -0.47 0.29 -7.64
CA ASP A 59 -1.04 -0.22 -6.40
C ASP A 59 -0.10 -1.22 -5.73
N PHE A 60 0.68 -1.98 -6.52
CA PHE A 60 1.74 -2.84 -6.00
C PHE A 60 2.84 -2.04 -5.29
N GLU A 61 3.32 -0.95 -5.90
CA GLU A 61 4.27 -0.04 -5.25
C GLU A 61 3.70 0.63 -4.00
N ARG A 62 2.47 1.14 -4.08
CA ARG A 62 1.82 1.82 -2.96
C ARG A 62 1.57 0.87 -1.78
N SER A 63 1.18 -0.38 -2.07
CA SER A 63 1.02 -1.44 -1.08
C SER A 63 2.35 -1.80 -0.41
N LYS A 64 3.43 -1.97 -1.21
CA LYS A 64 4.78 -2.23 -0.67
C LYS A 64 5.29 -1.08 0.21
N LEU A 65 5.13 0.17 -0.22
CA LEU A 65 5.54 1.35 0.54
C LEU A 65 4.75 1.49 1.85
N LYS A 66 3.44 1.22 1.82
CA LYS A 66 2.60 1.24 3.03
C LYS A 66 3.00 0.15 4.02
N LYS A 67 3.36 -1.06 3.55
CA LYS A 67 3.86 -2.15 4.38
C LYS A 67 5.20 -1.80 5.05
N SER A 68 6.16 -1.29 4.29
CA SER A 68 7.47 -0.89 4.83
C SER A 68 7.35 0.21 5.89
N LYS A 69 6.52 1.24 5.64
CA LYS A 69 6.28 2.30 6.63
C LYS A 69 5.60 1.78 7.90
N PHE A 70 4.71 0.80 7.76
CA PHE A 70 4.02 0.19 8.90
C PHE A 70 4.97 -0.67 9.74
N GLU A 71 5.82 -1.49 9.09
CA GLU A 71 6.85 -2.30 9.76
C GLU A 71 7.84 -1.43 10.53
N ASN A 72 8.35 -0.34 9.93
CA ASN A 72 9.26 0.59 10.61
C ASN A 72 8.62 1.25 11.84
N ASN A 73 7.34 1.65 11.76
CA ASN A 73 6.64 2.20 12.92
C ASN A 73 6.45 1.13 14.00
N LEU A 74 6.13 -0.10 13.62
CA LEU A 74 5.91 -1.19 14.56
C LEU A 74 7.21 -1.55 15.30
N GLU A 75 8.34 -1.56 14.60
CA GLU A 75 9.66 -1.75 15.19
C GLU A 75 10.04 -0.62 16.16
N PHE A 76 9.78 0.64 15.78
CA PHE A 76 9.96 1.79 16.68
C PHE A 76 9.15 1.65 17.98
N TYR A 77 7.86 1.31 17.87
CA TYR A 77 7.01 1.12 19.06
C TYR A 77 7.49 -0.05 19.93
N ARG A 78 7.94 -1.15 19.31
CA ARG A 78 8.50 -2.29 20.05
C ARG A 78 9.74 -1.88 20.85
N THR A 79 10.66 -1.13 20.26
CA THR A 79 11.86 -0.66 20.94
C THR A 79 11.53 0.29 22.09
N GLU A 80 10.58 1.21 21.89
CA GLU A 80 10.13 2.12 22.96
C GLU A 80 9.44 1.37 24.10
N PHE A 81 8.69 0.31 23.79
CA PHE A 81 8.07 -0.53 24.81
C PHE A 81 9.11 -1.28 25.66
N ASP A 82 10.12 -1.86 25.03
CA ASP A 82 11.21 -2.59 25.70
C ASP A 82 12.02 -1.67 26.64
N LYS A 83 12.24 -0.41 26.24
CA LYS A 83 12.85 0.60 27.12
C LYS A 83 11.99 0.86 28.36
N ARG A 84 10.69 1.10 28.16
CA ARG A 84 9.75 1.37 29.27
C ARG A 84 9.61 0.19 30.20
N GLU A 85 9.63 -1.02 29.67
CA GLU A 85 9.59 -2.25 30.47
C GLU A 85 10.85 -2.37 31.36
N LYS A 86 12.03 -2.09 30.81
CA LYS A 86 13.29 -2.06 31.57
C LYS A 86 13.29 -0.99 32.66
N GLU A 87 12.78 0.20 32.38
CA GLU A 87 12.65 1.26 33.39
C GLU A 87 11.70 0.83 34.52
N SER A 88 10.55 0.26 34.19
CA SER A 88 9.59 -0.26 35.17
C SER A 88 10.18 -1.38 36.02
N ALA A 89 10.90 -2.32 35.40
CA ALA A 89 11.60 -3.39 36.10
C ALA A 89 12.69 -2.84 37.05
N LYS A 90 13.42 -1.80 36.62
CA LYS A 90 14.43 -1.13 37.46
C LYS A 90 13.80 -0.46 38.67
N ILE A 91 12.68 0.25 38.49
CA ILE A 91 11.93 0.88 39.59
C ILE A 91 11.43 -0.19 40.57
N ARG A 92 10.85 -1.28 40.07
CA ARG A 92 10.38 -2.39 40.91
C ARG A 92 11.51 -3.04 41.71
N ASN A 93 12.66 -3.25 41.08
CA ASN A 93 13.83 -3.79 41.77
C ASN A 93 14.39 -2.81 42.82
N PHE A 94 14.35 -1.50 42.55
CA PHE A 94 14.77 -0.47 43.51
C PHE A 94 13.84 -0.40 44.72
N ILE A 95 12.52 -0.50 44.52
CA ILE A 95 11.56 -0.56 45.64
C ILE A 95 11.82 -1.80 46.48
N ARG A 96 12.04 -2.95 45.83
CA ARG A 96 12.33 -4.21 46.54
C ARG A 96 13.63 -4.15 47.32
N SER A 97 14.68 -3.49 46.81
CA SER A 97 15.94 -3.34 47.54
C SER A 97 15.78 -2.47 48.79
N ILE A 98 14.94 -1.42 48.73
CA ILE A 98 14.64 -0.59 49.91
C ILE A 98 13.90 -1.43 50.97
N GLU A 99 12.90 -2.22 50.56
CA GLU A 99 12.15 -3.08 51.48
C GLU A 99 13.05 -4.12 52.16
N SER A 100 14.00 -4.73 51.43
CA SER A 100 14.98 -5.65 52.03
C SER A 100 15.99 -4.96 52.94
N ASP A 101 16.44 -3.74 52.61
CA ASP A 101 17.37 -2.98 53.46
C ASP A 101 16.70 -2.56 54.78
N ASP A 102 15.41 -2.21 54.75
CA ASP A 102 14.63 -1.90 55.95
C ASP A 102 14.41 -3.16 56.82
N GLU A 103 14.17 -4.34 56.23
CA GLU A 103 14.06 -5.61 56.99
C GLU A 103 15.40 -6.01 57.66
N GLU A 104 16.54 -5.85 56.97
CA GLU A 104 17.87 -6.17 57.53
C GLU A 104 18.26 -5.22 58.68
N MET A 105 17.86 -3.96 58.63
CA MET A 105 18.09 -2.99 59.72
C MET A 105 17.23 -3.23 60.96
N VAL A 106 16.03 -3.81 60.79
CA VAL A 106 15.17 -4.20 61.92
C VAL A 106 15.74 -5.44 62.62
N GLN A 107 16.29 -6.38 61.86
CA GLN A 107 16.80 -7.65 62.40
C GLN A 107 18.13 -7.49 63.17
N GLN A 108 19.02 -6.59 62.75
CA GLN A 108 20.24 -6.26 63.51
C GLN A 108 19.98 -5.56 64.86
N ASN A 109 18.86 -4.85 65.00
CA ASN A 109 18.49 -4.18 66.24
C ASN A 109 17.81 -5.12 67.26
N GLU A 110 17.17 -6.20 66.82
CA GLU A 110 16.60 -7.22 67.71
C GLU A 110 17.67 -8.19 68.25
N ASP A 111 18.74 -8.49 67.48
CA ASP A 111 19.81 -9.39 67.92
C ASP A 111 20.87 -8.74 68.85
N SER A 112 20.81 -7.41 69.06
CA SER A 112 21.70 -6.67 69.98
C SER A 112 21.10 -6.38 71.37
N HIS A 113 19.94 -6.97 71.71
CA HIS A 113 19.25 -6.77 72.98
C HIS A 113 19.12 -8.03 73.85
#